data_AF-A0A0D2H791-F1
#
_entry.id   AF-A0A0D2H791-F1
#
_cell.length_a   1.000
_cell.length_b   1.000
_cell.length_c   1.000
_cell.angle_alpha   90.00
_cell.angle_beta   90.00
_cell.angle_gamma   90.00
#
_symmetry.space_group_name_H-M   'P 1'
#
loop_
_entity.id
_entity.type
_entity.pdbx_description
1 polymer ?
#
loop_
_entity_poly.entity_id
_entity_poly.type
_entity_poly.pdbx_seq_one_letter_code
_entity_poly.pdbx_strand_id
1 'polypeptide(L)'
;MSRQVSAPFHSSSSRYAQSPTADAVMENLNELYATAKDEFEIAAEETEKKTVYAADDREAAADALKMLQEAFQKALKETSPEVSKEIQSRVGPRIRELENAVKAMEEMALED
;
A
#
# COMPACT_ATOMS: atom_id res chain seq x y z
N MET A 1 -24.94 10.33 60.72
CA MET A 1 -23.81 11.22 60.39
C MET A 1 -23.25 10.85 59.03
N SER A 2 -22.96 11.87 58.22
CA SER A 2 -22.69 11.80 56.78
C SER A 2 -21.24 11.44 56.42
N ARG A 3 -21.10 10.90 55.20
CA ARG A 3 -19.99 11.02 54.23
C ARG A 3 -18.66 10.33 54.58
N GLN A 4 -18.27 9.40 53.71
CA GLN A 4 -17.17 9.67 52.79
C GLN A 4 -17.35 8.84 51.51
N VAL A 5 -17.35 9.55 50.37
CA VAL A 5 -17.42 9.01 49.02
C VAL A 5 -15.98 9.02 48.50
N SER A 6 -15.43 7.84 48.21
CA SER A 6 -14.15 7.71 47.50
C SER A 6 -14.43 7.57 46.01
N ALA A 7 -14.03 8.58 45.24
CA ALA A 7 -14.06 8.52 43.78
C ALA A 7 -12.95 7.59 43.26
N PRO A 8 -13.20 6.71 42.28
CA PRO A 8 -12.15 5.95 41.63
C PRO A 8 -11.54 6.78 40.49
N PHE A 9 -10.21 6.87 40.51
CA PHE A 9 -9.40 7.32 39.37
C PHE A 9 -9.81 6.56 38.11
N HIS A 10 -10.21 7.26 37.06
CA HIS A 10 -10.29 6.70 35.72
C HIS A 10 -9.65 7.64 34.70
N SER A 11 -8.78 7.00 33.91
CA SER A 11 -8.42 7.34 32.54
C SER A 11 -7.62 8.62 32.34
N SER A 12 -6.30 8.45 32.24
CA SER A 12 -5.50 9.26 31.35
C SER A 12 -4.38 8.43 30.78
N SER A 13 -4.33 8.38 29.45
CA SER A 13 -3.10 8.18 28.70
C SER A 13 -2.53 6.77 28.68
N SER A 14 -3.22 5.89 27.97
CA SER A 14 -2.46 5.11 27.01
C SER A 14 -3.14 5.07 25.65
N ARG A 15 -2.70 5.95 24.77
CA ARG A 15 -2.67 5.69 23.33
C ARG A 15 -1.60 4.60 23.09
N TYR A 16 -1.80 3.41 23.64
CA TYR A 16 -1.11 2.22 23.16
C TYR A 16 -1.53 2.09 21.71
N ALA A 17 -0.55 2.07 20.81
CA ALA A 17 -0.72 1.89 19.37
C ALA A 17 -1.90 0.95 19.07
N GLN A 18 -3.05 1.54 18.75
CA GLN A 18 -4.16 0.77 18.20
C GLN A 18 -3.63 0.30 16.86
N SER A 19 -3.57 -1.02 16.64
CA SER A 19 -3.32 -1.57 15.31
C SER A 19 -4.21 -0.81 14.32
N PRO A 20 -3.68 -0.39 13.15
CA PRO A 20 -4.49 0.34 12.19
C PRO A 20 -5.76 -0.44 11.92
N THR A 21 -6.90 0.25 11.90
CA THR A 21 -8.18 -0.38 11.60
C THR A 21 -8.13 -0.99 10.21
N ALA A 22 -8.95 -2.02 9.95
CA ALA A 22 -9.03 -2.64 8.63
C ALA A 22 -9.26 -1.59 7.52
N ASP A 23 -10.11 -0.60 7.79
CA ASP A 23 -10.38 0.52 6.89
C ASP A 23 -9.12 1.35 6.61
N ALA A 24 -8.34 1.71 7.63
CA ALA A 24 -7.12 2.50 7.47
C ALA A 24 -6.04 1.73 6.68
N VAL A 25 -5.93 0.41 6.91
CA VAL A 25 -5.02 -0.45 6.14
C VAL A 25 -5.44 -0.51 4.68
N MET A 26 -6.73 -0.70 4.41
CA MET A 26 -7.27 -0.75 3.05
C MET A 26 -7.14 0.58 2.33
N GLU A 27 -7.38 1.70 2.99
CA GLU A 27 -7.18 3.05 2.46
C GLU A 27 -5.72 3.25 2.03
N ASN A 28 -4.76 3.00 2.92
CA ASN A 28 -3.33 3.08 2.62
C ASN A 28 -2.93 2.20 1.43
N LEU A 29 -3.44 0.96 1.35
CA LEU A 29 -3.16 0.08 0.20
C LEU A 29 -3.76 0.60 -1.11
N ASN A 30 -4.94 1.20 -1.07
CA ASN A 30 -5.55 1.80 -2.25
C ASN A 30 -4.80 3.06 -2.71
N GLU A 31 -4.31 3.89 -1.80
CA GLU A 31 -3.50 5.06 -2.11
C GLU A 31 -2.16 4.67 -2.75
N LEU A 32 -1.46 3.69 -2.18
CA LEU A 32 -0.23 3.16 -2.76
C LEU A 32 -0.46 2.52 -4.13
N TYR A 33 -1.60 1.83 -4.32
CA TYR A 33 -1.97 1.28 -5.62
C TYR A 33 -2.26 2.37 -6.64
N ALA A 34 -2.98 3.43 -6.25
CA ALA A 34 -3.25 4.56 -7.13
C ALA A 34 -1.94 5.24 -7.57
N THR A 35 -1.01 5.44 -6.63
CA THR A 35 0.32 6.00 -6.90
C THR A 35 1.10 5.10 -7.86
N ALA A 36 1.20 3.81 -7.58
CA ALA A 36 1.93 2.87 -8.44
C ALA A 36 1.32 2.74 -9.84
N LYS A 37 0.00 2.89 -9.97
CA LYS A 37 -0.69 2.90 -11.26
C LYS A 37 -0.41 4.17 -12.07
N ASP A 38 -0.39 5.34 -11.42
CA ASP A 38 -0.07 6.62 -12.06
C ASP A 38 1.37 6.62 -12.59
N GLU A 39 2.34 6.22 -11.76
CA GLU A 39 3.74 6.11 -12.16
C GLU A 39 3.93 5.09 -13.29
N PHE A 40 3.23 3.95 -13.25
CA PHE A 40 3.24 2.99 -14.36
C PHE A 40 2.68 3.58 -15.66
N GLU A 41 1.59 4.35 -15.60
CA GLU A 41 1.02 4.99 -16.79
C GLU A 41 1.98 6.00 -17.41
N ILE A 42 2.64 6.82 -16.59
CA ILE A 42 3.69 7.75 -17.04
C ILE A 42 4.86 6.97 -17.67
N ALA A 43 5.37 5.95 -16.97
CA ALA A 43 6.48 5.13 -17.45
C ALA A 43 6.19 4.42 -18.78
N ALA A 44 4.97 3.90 -18.93
CA ALA A 44 4.54 3.22 -20.14
C ALA A 44 4.44 4.20 -21.31
N GLU A 45 3.86 5.38 -21.09
CA GLU A 45 3.74 6.43 -22.10
C GLU A 45 5.12 6.95 -22.54
N GLU A 46 6.03 7.21 -21.60
CA GLU A 46 7.36 7.72 -21.90
C GLU A 46 8.27 6.66 -22.55
N THR A 47 8.11 5.39 -22.18
CA THR A 47 8.76 4.26 -22.87
C THR A 47 8.26 4.11 -24.30
N GLU A 48 6.95 4.21 -24.56
CA GLU A 48 6.39 4.17 -25.92
C GLU A 48 6.90 5.33 -26.78
N LYS A 49 6.99 6.53 -26.20
CA LYS A 49 7.53 7.73 -26.86
C LYS A 49 9.05 7.73 -27.02
N LYS A 50 9.76 6.75 -26.45
CA LYS A 50 11.23 6.64 -26.44
C LYS A 50 11.90 7.93 -25.95
N THR A 51 11.35 8.52 -24.90
CA THR A 51 11.92 9.75 -24.33
C THR A 51 13.12 9.44 -23.47
N VAL A 52 13.89 10.49 -23.16
CA VAL A 52 15.04 10.37 -22.24
C VAL A 52 14.61 10.13 -20.79
N TYR A 53 13.35 10.41 -20.44
CA TYR A 53 12.82 10.27 -19.08
C TYR A 53 12.28 8.86 -18.81
N ALA A 54 12.04 8.07 -19.87
CA ALA A 54 11.50 6.72 -19.78
C ALA A 54 12.24 5.81 -18.78
N ALA A 55 13.56 5.97 -18.61
CA ALA A 55 14.31 5.18 -17.64
C ALA A 55 13.96 5.55 -16.19
N ASP A 56 13.92 6.84 -15.88
CA ASP A 56 13.62 7.35 -14.55
C ASP A 56 12.15 7.07 -14.18
N ASP A 57 11.23 7.23 -15.13
CA ASP A 57 9.81 6.94 -14.91
C ASP A 57 9.57 5.44 -14.67
N ARG A 58 10.27 4.55 -15.40
CA ARG A 58 10.22 3.10 -15.13
C ARG A 58 10.74 2.76 -13.73
N GLU A 59 11.80 3.42 -13.28
CA GLU A 59 12.32 3.27 -11.91
C GLU A 59 11.27 3.72 -10.88
N ALA A 60 10.61 4.87 -11.10
CA ALA A 60 9.54 5.37 -10.24
C ALA A 60 8.35 4.38 -10.15
N ALA A 61 7.93 3.80 -11.28
CA ALA A 61 6.88 2.78 -11.31
C ALA A 61 7.28 1.51 -10.54
N ALA A 62 8.52 1.05 -10.70
CA ALA A 62 9.05 -0.12 -9.98
C ALA A 62 9.14 0.13 -8.47
N ASP A 63 9.60 1.31 -8.05
CA ASP A 63 9.68 1.70 -6.65
C ASP A 63 8.31 1.84 -6.00
N ALA A 64 7.35 2.47 -6.68
CA ALA A 64 5.98 2.61 -6.17
C ALA A 64 5.29 1.24 -6.05
N LEU A 65 5.48 0.33 -7.03
CA LEU A 65 4.99 -1.04 -6.95
C LEU A 65 5.62 -1.79 -5.76
N LYS A 66 6.93 -1.64 -5.54
CA LYS A 66 7.62 -2.25 -4.42
C LYS A 66 7.09 -1.75 -3.07
N MET A 67 6.86 -0.44 -2.93
CA MET A 67 6.24 0.12 -1.71
C MET A 67 4.85 -0.45 -1.45
N LEU A 68 4.04 -0.61 -2.50
CA LEU A 68 2.73 -1.26 -2.41
C LEU A 68 2.85 -2.72 -1.96
N GLN A 69 3.78 -3.49 -2.55
CA GLN A 69 4.02 -4.89 -2.18
C GLN A 69 4.47 -5.01 -0.72
N GLU A 70 5.39 -4.15 -0.26
CA GLU A 70 5.84 -4.12 1.12
C GLU A 70 4.71 -3.80 2.09
N ALA A 71 3.90 -2.77 1.79
CA ALA A 71 2.73 -2.42 2.59
C ALA A 71 1.69 -3.55 2.63
N PHE A 72 1.45 -4.21 1.50
CA PHE A 72 0.56 -5.37 1.41
C PHE A 72 1.05 -6.54 2.26
N GLN A 73 2.34 -6.90 2.17
CA GLN A 73 2.92 -7.96 2.99
C GLN A 73 2.91 -7.63 4.48
N LYS A 74 3.16 -6.37 4.84
CA LYS A 74 3.04 -5.88 6.21
C LYS A 74 1.60 -6.01 6.72
N ALA A 75 0.64 -5.56 5.92
CA ALA A 75 -0.78 -5.63 6.23
C ALA A 75 -1.22 -7.09 6.50
N LEU A 76 -0.84 -8.03 5.64
CA LEU A 76 -1.16 -9.45 5.83
C LEU A 76 -0.62 -10.04 7.14
N LYS A 77 0.52 -9.53 7.64
CA LYS A 77 1.18 -9.99 8.87
C LYS A 77 0.67 -9.30 10.13
N GLU A 78 0.27 -8.04 10.03
CA GLU A 78 -0.06 -7.18 11.19
C GLU A 78 -1.57 -7.08 11.47
N THR A 79 -2.44 -7.57 10.58
CA THR A 79 -3.90 -7.58 10.78
C THR A 79 -4.44 -8.93 11.23
N SER A 80 -5.71 -8.97 11.69
CA SER A 80 -6.38 -10.23 12.02
C SER A 80 -6.56 -11.12 10.78
N PRO A 81 -6.70 -12.45 10.92
CA PRO A 81 -6.88 -13.35 9.78
C PRO A 81 -8.07 -13.00 8.87
N GLU A 82 -9.15 -12.45 9.43
CA GLU A 82 -10.33 -12.01 8.68
C GLU A 82 -10.00 -10.83 7.78
N VAL A 83 -9.30 -9.83 8.32
CA VAL A 83 -8.85 -8.63 7.61
C VAL A 83 -7.78 -8.99 6.59
N SER A 84 -6.81 -9.83 6.94
CA SER A 84 -5.78 -10.30 6.00
C SER A 84 -6.39 -11.03 4.80
N LYS A 85 -7.43 -11.85 5.01
CA LYS A 85 -8.17 -12.52 3.93
C LYS A 85 -8.88 -11.53 3.01
N GLU A 86 -9.51 -10.51 3.61
CA GLU A 86 -10.15 -9.43 2.85
C GLU A 86 -9.14 -8.65 2.01
N ILE A 87 -8.03 -8.20 2.61
CA ILE A 87 -6.92 -7.52 1.93
C ILE A 87 -6.41 -8.38 0.77
N GLN A 88 -6.14 -9.66 1.01
CA GLN A 88 -5.65 -10.58 -0.01
C GLN A 88 -6.64 -10.71 -1.19
N SER A 89 -7.93 -10.83 -0.89
CA SER A 89 -8.96 -10.98 -1.94
C SER A 89 -9.16 -9.71 -2.79
N ARG A 90 -8.99 -8.52 -2.19
CA ARG A 90 -9.27 -7.24 -2.85
C ARG A 90 -8.05 -6.67 -3.58
N VAL A 91 -6.89 -6.73 -2.93
CA VAL A 91 -5.67 -6.05 -3.37
C VAL A 91 -4.70 -7.01 -4.07
N GLY A 92 -4.70 -8.29 -3.68
CA GLY A 92 -3.79 -9.30 -4.24
C GLY A 92 -3.84 -9.44 -5.77
N PRO A 93 -5.03 -9.56 -6.40
CA PRO A 93 -5.13 -9.59 -7.86
C PRO A 93 -4.59 -8.32 -8.54
N ARG A 94 -4.89 -7.15 -7.98
CA ARG A 94 -4.47 -5.85 -8.52
C ARG A 94 -2.95 -5.67 -8.50
N ILE A 95 -2.29 -6.08 -7.41
CA ILE A 95 -0.83 -6.06 -7.31
C ILE A 95 -0.23 -6.98 -8.38
N ARG A 96 -0.77 -8.19 -8.56
CA ARG A 96 -0.27 -9.14 -9.57
C ARG A 96 -0.45 -8.61 -10.99
N GLU A 97 -1.58 -7.98 -11.28
CA GLU A 97 -1.83 -7.36 -12.59
C GLU A 97 -0.81 -6.26 -12.87
N LEU A 98 -0.58 -5.36 -11.91
CA LEU A 98 0.38 -4.27 -12.03
C LEU A 98 1.83 -4.79 -12.13
N GLU A 99 2.20 -5.81 -11.35
CA GLU A 99 3.51 -6.46 -11.41
C GLU A 99 3.79 -7.05 -12.78
N ASN A 100 2.82 -7.76 -13.38
CA ASN A 100 2.96 -8.27 -14.74
C ASN A 100 3.07 -7.14 -15.77
N ALA A 101 2.35 -6.03 -15.57
CA ALA A 101 2.38 -4.88 -16.47
C ALA A 101 3.73 -4.15 -16.41
N VAL A 102 4.26 -3.88 -15.21
CA VAL A 102 5.60 -3.30 -15.01
C VAL A 102 6.65 -4.20 -15.63
N LYS A 103 6.60 -5.51 -15.38
CA LYS A 103 7.54 -6.47 -15.98
C LYS A 103 7.49 -6.46 -17.51
N ALA A 104 6.30 -6.43 -18.11
CA ALA A 104 6.16 -6.39 -19.56
C ALA A 104 6.74 -5.08 -20.15
N MET A 105 6.57 -3.96 -19.46
CA MET A 105 7.17 -2.68 -19.83
C MET A 105 8.70 -2.71 -19.74
N GLU A 106 9.26 -3.30 -18.69
CA GLU A 106 10.71 -3.51 -18.56
C GLU A 106 11.28 -4.42 -19.66
N GLU A 107 10.56 -5.49 -20.01
CA GLU A 107 10.95 -6.38 -21.12
C GLU A 107 10.95 -5.63 -22.46
N MET A 108 9.92 -4.83 -22.76
CA MET A 108 9.88 -4.00 -23.98
C MET A 108 11.04 -3.00 -24.04
N ALA A 109 11.37 -2.38 -22.90
CA ALA A 109 12.47 -1.42 -22.82
C ALA A 109 13.86 -2.03 -23.00
N LEU A 110 14.03 -3.33 -22.77
CA LEU A 110 15.28 -4.06 -23.00
C LEU A 110 15.41 -4.55 -24.45
N GLU A 111 14.30 -4.67 -25.18
CA GLU A 111 14.26 -5.14 -26.57
C GLU A 111 14.42 -4.01 -27.61
N ASP A 112 14.24 -2.75 -27.22
CA ASP A 112 14.41 -1.54 -28.04
C ASP A 112 15.86 -0.99 -28.05
#